data_AF-A0A2J7VIQ6-F1
#
_entry.id   AF-A0A2J7VIQ6-F1
#
_cell.length_a   1.000
_cell.length_b   1.000
_cell.length_c   1.000
_cell.angle_alpha   90.00
_cell.angle_beta   90.00
_cell.angle_gamma   90.00
#
_symmetry.space_group_name_H-M   'P 1'
#
loop_
_entity.id
_entity.type
_entity.pdbx_description
1 polymer ?
#
loop_
_entity_poly.entity_id
_entity_poly.type
_entity_poly.pdbx_seq_one_letter_code
_entity_poly.pdbx_strand_id
1 'polypeptide(L)'
;MASLCLTTSSLRSLKNSLRIEFSGTSSSHRTEAIAAALGFRSHAALLAHQHAVQADPPFIVLNARRFIDRLSELSGLGHDPDFAFERLDLASAGLVDTRPWTAYLTDAPVGAKAYRNLMVLAVNEGLRQKLYSLRPGDNRWLSTDEGGASFQFALPSGEPVLGRVKDAGRGELEVSAAVNPHSGRAWPFGSDLGDAVAMGVVERQAGAWLQPGIDFSCTHALSPVLGAIEVAPMGYGDCGRQVRG
;
A
#
# COMPACT_ATOMS: atom_id res chain seq x y z
N MET A 1 -1.64 -10.35 0.64
CA MET A 1 -1.81 -9.79 -0.71
C MET A 1 -0.45 -9.64 -1.35
N ALA A 2 -0.38 -9.47 -2.67
CA ALA A 2 0.84 -9.12 -3.38
C ALA A 2 0.63 -7.86 -4.23
N SER A 3 1.67 -7.03 -4.33
CA SER A 3 1.68 -5.87 -5.22
C SER A 3 2.68 -6.02 -6.34
N LEU A 4 2.42 -5.34 -7.44
CA LEU A 4 3.29 -5.26 -8.60
C LEU A 4 3.73 -3.81 -8.80
N CYS A 5 5.04 -3.57 -8.88
CA CYS A 5 5.56 -2.33 -9.46
C CYS A 5 5.30 -2.36 -10.96
N LEU A 6 4.55 -1.39 -11.51
CA LEU A 6 4.04 -1.46 -12.89
C LEU A 6 5.14 -1.16 -13.94
N THR A 7 6.06 -2.10 -14.11
CA THR A 7 7.17 -2.02 -15.06
C THR A 7 7.10 -3.14 -16.09
N THR A 8 7.79 -2.99 -17.22
CA THR A 8 7.83 -4.00 -18.27
C THR A 8 8.47 -5.29 -17.77
N SER A 9 9.51 -5.19 -16.94
CA SER A 9 10.19 -6.33 -16.35
C SER A 9 9.27 -7.07 -15.37
N SER A 10 8.62 -6.36 -14.45
CA SER A 10 7.71 -6.96 -13.47
C SER A 10 6.52 -7.67 -14.15
N LEU A 11 5.88 -7.05 -15.15
CA LEU A 11 4.79 -7.70 -15.91
C LEU A 11 5.26 -8.95 -16.64
N ARG A 12 6.45 -8.91 -17.24
CA ARG A 12 7.05 -10.06 -17.93
C ARG A 12 7.35 -11.19 -16.95
N SER A 13 7.97 -10.88 -15.81
CA SER A 13 8.27 -11.84 -14.75
C SER A 13 7.00 -12.51 -14.22
N LEU A 14 5.97 -11.72 -13.89
CA LEU A 14 4.68 -12.24 -13.44
C LEU A 14 4.05 -13.17 -14.47
N LYS A 15 4.02 -12.76 -15.75
CA LYS A 15 3.48 -13.58 -16.84
C LYS A 15 4.22 -14.90 -16.99
N ASN A 16 5.55 -14.90 -16.82
CA ASN A 16 6.37 -16.10 -16.90
C ASN A 16 6.08 -17.07 -15.74
N SER A 17 5.94 -16.57 -14.52
CA SER A 17 5.57 -17.38 -13.36
C SER A 17 4.17 -17.99 -13.54
N LEU A 18 3.20 -17.20 -13.99
CA LEU A 18 1.83 -17.67 -14.26
C LEU A 18 1.73 -18.66 -15.42
N ARG A 19 2.69 -18.67 -16.36
CA ARG A 19 2.74 -19.68 -17.42
C ARG A 19 2.98 -21.08 -16.85
N ILE A 20 3.76 -21.19 -15.79
CA ILE A 20 4.05 -22.48 -15.15
C ILE A 20 2.80 -22.97 -14.41
N GLU A 21 2.20 -22.09 -13.60
CA GLU A 21 1.00 -22.40 -12.81
C GLU A 21 -0.21 -22.73 -13.70
N PHE A 22 -0.44 -21.94 -14.76
CA PHE A 22 -1.60 -22.08 -15.65
C PHE A 22 -1.19 -22.57 -17.04
N SER A 23 -0.42 -23.65 -17.10
CA SER A 23 0.15 -24.21 -18.34
C SER A 23 -0.90 -24.58 -19.41
N GLY A 24 -2.12 -24.92 -19.00
CA GLY A 24 -3.25 -25.24 -19.89
C GLY A 24 -3.97 -24.01 -20.50
N THR A 25 -3.57 -22.78 -20.16
CA THR A 25 -4.21 -21.56 -20.68
C THR A 25 -3.40 -20.92 -21.82
N SER A 26 -4.06 -20.11 -22.66
CA SER A 26 -3.35 -19.38 -23.70
C SER A 26 -2.56 -18.20 -23.12
N SER A 27 -1.51 -17.77 -23.84
CA SER A 27 -0.70 -16.61 -23.45
C SER A 27 -1.49 -15.31 -23.41
N SER A 28 -2.46 -15.14 -24.33
CA SER A 28 -3.33 -13.96 -24.40
C SER A 28 -4.33 -13.92 -23.24
N HIS A 29 -4.89 -15.07 -22.83
CA HIS A 29 -5.81 -15.13 -21.69
C HIS A 29 -5.11 -14.72 -20.40
N ARG A 30 -3.87 -15.19 -20.17
CA ARG A 30 -3.06 -14.76 -19.02
C ARG A 30 -2.80 -13.25 -19.01
N THR A 31 -2.48 -12.64 -20.15
CA THR A 31 -2.24 -11.18 -20.20
C THR A 31 -3.48 -10.37 -19.93
N GLU A 32 -4.64 -10.79 -20.44
CA GLU A 32 -5.92 -10.14 -20.14
C GLU A 32 -6.34 -10.35 -18.68
N ALA A 33 -6.10 -11.54 -18.11
CA ALA A 33 -6.34 -11.81 -16.71
C ALA A 33 -5.42 -10.97 -15.79
N ILE A 34 -4.14 -10.80 -16.13
CA ILE A 34 -3.23 -9.87 -15.42
C ILE A 34 -3.78 -8.44 -15.46
N ALA A 35 -4.26 -7.98 -16.62
CA ALA A 35 -4.85 -6.65 -16.73
C ALA A 35 -6.07 -6.49 -15.82
N ALA A 36 -6.97 -7.47 -15.80
CA ALA A 36 -8.13 -7.48 -14.90
C ALA A 36 -7.73 -7.51 -13.41
N ALA A 37 -6.70 -8.28 -13.05
CA ALA A 37 -6.15 -8.35 -11.70
C ALA A 37 -5.64 -6.98 -11.21
N LEU A 38 -5.10 -6.18 -12.12
CA LEU A 38 -4.60 -4.83 -11.89
C LEU A 38 -5.70 -3.76 -12.04
N GLY A 39 -6.95 -4.16 -12.32
CA GLY A 39 -8.10 -3.24 -12.45
C GLY A 39 -8.29 -2.61 -13.82
N PHE A 40 -7.55 -3.04 -14.84
CA PHE A 40 -7.70 -2.57 -16.22
C PHE A 40 -8.72 -3.42 -16.98
N ARG A 41 -9.45 -2.78 -17.89
CA ARG A 41 -10.46 -3.46 -18.74
C ARG A 41 -9.85 -4.36 -19.80
N SER A 42 -8.61 -4.08 -20.22
CA SER A 42 -7.89 -4.86 -21.22
C SER A 42 -6.38 -4.74 -21.05
N HIS A 43 -5.63 -5.67 -21.65
CA HIS A 43 -4.17 -5.58 -21.72
C HIS A 43 -3.69 -4.32 -22.47
N ALA A 44 -4.41 -3.88 -23.49
CA ALA A 44 -4.09 -2.64 -24.19
C ALA A 44 -4.20 -1.40 -23.28
N ALA A 45 -5.25 -1.33 -22.44
CA ALA A 45 -5.41 -0.25 -21.47
C ALA A 45 -4.30 -0.26 -20.40
N LEU A 46 -3.90 -1.45 -19.96
CA LEU A 46 -2.77 -1.65 -19.06
C LEU A 46 -1.46 -1.10 -19.68
N LEU A 47 -1.15 -1.46 -20.93
CA LEU A 47 0.06 -0.99 -21.60
C LEU A 47 0.07 0.53 -21.82
N ALA A 48 -1.07 1.11 -22.21
CA ALA A 48 -1.20 2.56 -22.37
C ALA A 48 -0.93 3.30 -21.04
N HIS A 49 -1.51 2.80 -19.94
CA HIS A 49 -1.26 3.37 -18.62
C HIS A 49 0.19 3.20 -18.17
N GLN A 50 0.76 2.01 -18.35
CA GLN A 50 2.16 1.73 -18.04
C GLN A 50 3.11 2.69 -18.77
N HIS A 51 2.87 2.96 -20.05
CA HIS A 51 3.65 3.91 -20.83
C HIS A 51 3.54 5.33 -20.25
N ALA A 52 2.34 5.76 -19.85
CA ALA A 52 2.11 7.08 -19.27
C ALA A 52 2.83 7.29 -17.91
N VAL A 53 3.04 6.21 -17.15
CA VAL A 53 3.68 6.27 -15.82
C VAL A 53 5.11 5.74 -15.80
N GLN A 54 5.74 5.55 -16.96
CA GLN A 54 7.06 4.91 -17.05
C GLN A 54 8.15 5.63 -16.23
N ALA A 55 8.09 6.96 -16.12
CA ALA A 55 9.05 7.75 -15.35
C ALA A 55 8.92 7.54 -13.84
N ASP A 56 7.74 7.19 -13.35
CA ASP A 56 7.48 6.90 -11.94
C ASP A 56 6.41 5.81 -11.79
N PRO A 57 6.79 4.54 -12.01
CA PRO A 57 5.82 3.45 -12.03
C PRO A 57 5.15 3.25 -10.68
N PRO A 58 3.81 3.16 -10.60
CA PRO A 58 3.11 2.91 -9.34
C PRO A 58 3.24 1.45 -8.90
N PHE A 59 2.97 1.21 -7.62
CA PHE A 59 2.68 -0.12 -7.10
C PHE A 59 1.18 -0.34 -7.09
N ILE A 60 0.72 -1.48 -7.62
CA ILE A 60 -0.69 -1.83 -7.70
C ILE A 60 -0.89 -3.17 -7.02
N VAL A 61 -1.84 -3.23 -6.07
CA VAL A 61 -2.24 -4.48 -5.42
C VAL A 61 -2.95 -5.37 -6.43
N LEU A 62 -2.52 -6.62 -6.51
CA LEU A 62 -3.14 -7.61 -7.39
C LEU A 62 -4.41 -8.20 -6.76
N ASN A 63 -5.48 -8.25 -7.54
CA ASN A 63 -6.72 -8.90 -7.14
C ASN A 63 -6.80 -10.32 -7.74
N ALA A 64 -6.52 -11.34 -6.94
CA ALA A 64 -6.53 -12.74 -7.35
C ALA A 64 -7.92 -13.21 -7.82
N ARG A 65 -8.99 -12.71 -7.21
CA ARG A 65 -10.36 -13.05 -7.62
C ARG A 65 -10.66 -12.56 -9.04
N ARG A 66 -10.39 -11.29 -9.32
CA ARG A 66 -10.53 -10.71 -10.68
C ARG A 66 -9.66 -11.41 -11.71
N PHE A 67 -8.46 -11.83 -11.32
CA PHE A 67 -7.58 -12.64 -12.17
C PHE A 67 -8.25 -13.96 -12.56
N ILE A 68 -8.71 -14.73 -11.57
CA ILE A 68 -9.30 -16.07 -11.78
C ILE A 68 -10.62 -15.98 -12.53
N ASP A 69 -11.49 -15.04 -12.18
CA ASP A 69 -12.76 -14.82 -12.88
C ASP A 69 -12.50 -14.54 -14.36
N ARG A 70 -11.59 -13.59 -14.66
CA ARG A 70 -11.27 -13.24 -16.04
C ARG A 70 -10.58 -14.36 -16.80
N LEU A 71 -9.69 -15.11 -16.15
CA LEU A 71 -9.01 -16.24 -16.79
C LEU A 71 -10.01 -17.34 -17.14
N SER A 72 -10.96 -17.63 -16.25
CA SER A 72 -12.02 -18.63 -16.44
C SER A 72 -12.96 -18.23 -17.58
N GLU A 73 -13.39 -16.96 -17.62
CA GLU A 73 -14.20 -16.42 -18.72
C GLU A 73 -13.56 -16.62 -20.10
N LEU A 74 -12.25 -16.38 -20.20
CA LEU A 74 -11.53 -16.44 -21.47
C LEU A 74 -11.16 -17.85 -21.87
N SER A 75 -10.76 -18.71 -20.92
CA SER A 75 -10.36 -20.08 -21.24
C SER A 75 -11.53 -21.06 -21.32
N GLY A 76 -12.69 -20.74 -20.74
CA GLY A 76 -13.81 -21.68 -20.58
C GLY A 76 -13.49 -22.85 -19.63
N LEU A 77 -12.47 -22.69 -18.77
CA LEU A 77 -12.01 -23.71 -17.84
C LEU A 77 -12.29 -23.24 -16.42
N GLY A 78 -12.64 -24.16 -15.53
CA GLY A 78 -12.65 -23.88 -14.08
C GLY A 78 -11.23 -23.82 -13.56
N HIS A 79 -10.88 -22.72 -12.89
CA HIS A 79 -9.59 -22.56 -12.20
C HIS A 79 -9.80 -22.57 -10.69
N ASP A 80 -8.72 -22.83 -9.95
CA ASP A 80 -8.70 -22.81 -8.48
C ASP A 80 -9.22 -21.47 -7.95
N PRO A 81 -10.39 -21.44 -7.28
CA PRO A 81 -10.94 -20.19 -6.73
C PRO A 81 -10.12 -19.66 -5.56
N ASP A 82 -9.28 -20.50 -4.94
CA ASP A 82 -8.42 -20.18 -3.81
C ASP A 82 -6.99 -19.81 -4.25
N PHE A 83 -6.77 -19.58 -5.55
CA PHE A 83 -5.50 -19.06 -6.04
C PHE A 83 -5.18 -17.71 -5.39
N ALA A 84 -3.91 -17.57 -4.99
CA ALA A 84 -3.35 -16.34 -4.45
C ALA A 84 -1.97 -16.11 -5.07
N PHE A 85 -1.67 -14.86 -5.44
CA PHE A 85 -0.37 -14.50 -6.05
C PHE A 85 0.82 -14.76 -5.11
N GLU A 86 0.56 -14.79 -3.81
CA GLU A 86 1.50 -15.10 -2.73
C GLU A 86 2.00 -16.55 -2.73
N ARG A 87 1.34 -17.44 -3.49
CA ARG A 87 1.79 -18.82 -3.71
C ARG A 87 2.94 -18.89 -4.73
N LEU A 88 3.12 -17.83 -5.54
CA LEU A 88 4.25 -17.73 -6.45
C LEU A 88 5.52 -17.37 -5.69
N ASP A 89 6.68 -17.70 -6.26
CA ASP A 89 7.94 -17.06 -5.85
C ASP A 89 7.86 -15.56 -6.19
N LEU A 90 7.57 -14.75 -5.17
CA LEU A 90 7.30 -13.32 -5.30
C LEU A 90 8.48 -12.59 -5.96
N ALA A 91 9.71 -12.87 -5.54
CA ALA A 91 10.89 -12.22 -6.05
C ALA A 91 11.06 -12.54 -7.55
N SER A 92 10.96 -13.81 -7.92
CA SER A 92 11.04 -14.25 -9.32
C SER A 92 9.88 -13.75 -10.17
N ALA A 93 8.70 -13.53 -9.57
CA ALA A 93 7.52 -12.97 -10.23
C ALA A 93 7.55 -11.43 -10.33
N GLY A 94 8.55 -10.75 -9.77
CA GLY A 94 8.62 -9.29 -9.72
C GLY A 94 7.54 -8.66 -8.83
N LEU A 95 7.06 -9.42 -7.86
CA LEU A 95 6.02 -9.04 -6.90
C LEU A 95 6.64 -8.63 -5.56
N VAL A 96 5.93 -7.74 -4.88
CA VAL A 96 6.25 -7.29 -3.53
C VAL A 96 5.23 -7.88 -2.57
N ASP A 97 5.73 -8.47 -1.49
CA ASP A 97 4.88 -8.96 -0.42
C ASP A 97 4.18 -7.78 0.26
N THR A 98 2.86 -7.82 0.30
CA THR A 98 2.03 -6.82 0.98
C THR A 98 1.16 -7.47 2.04
N ARG A 99 1.50 -8.69 2.48
CA ARG A 99 0.74 -9.40 3.50
C ARG A 99 0.64 -8.54 4.77
N PRO A 100 -0.58 -8.12 5.15
CA PRO A 100 -0.81 -7.79 6.54
C PRO A 100 -0.74 -9.09 7.35
N TRP A 101 -0.10 -9.07 8.53
CA TRP A 101 -0.22 -10.10 9.56
C TRP A 101 -1.69 -10.31 9.97
N THR A 102 -2.53 -9.30 9.77
CA THR A 102 -3.89 -9.24 10.28
C THR A 102 -4.95 -9.32 9.18
N ALA A 103 -4.88 -10.31 8.30
CA ALA A 103 -6.03 -10.72 7.45
C ALA A 103 -7.33 -11.08 8.26
N TYR A 104 -7.39 -10.76 9.56
CA TYR A 104 -8.42 -11.06 10.55
C TYR A 104 -8.87 -9.84 11.39
N LEU A 105 -8.64 -8.57 10.97
CA LEU A 105 -9.11 -7.37 11.72
C LEU A 105 -10.61 -7.07 11.62
N THR A 106 -11.45 -7.97 11.08
CA THR A 106 -12.90 -7.77 11.05
C THR A 106 -13.45 -7.39 12.44
N ASP A 107 -12.84 -7.93 13.50
CA ASP A 107 -13.20 -7.70 14.91
C ASP A 107 -12.27 -6.74 15.67
N ALA A 108 -11.44 -5.97 14.96
CA ALA A 108 -10.53 -5.03 15.62
C ALA A 108 -11.29 -3.94 16.39
N PRO A 109 -10.86 -3.57 17.61
CA PRO A 109 -11.45 -2.46 18.36
C PRO A 109 -11.47 -1.16 17.56
N VAL A 110 -12.44 -0.28 17.83
CA VAL A 110 -12.58 1.01 17.13
C VAL A 110 -11.28 1.82 17.12
N GLY A 111 -10.55 1.84 18.25
CA GLY A 111 -9.25 2.53 18.33
C GLY A 111 -8.18 1.95 17.38
N ALA A 112 -8.15 0.63 17.18
CA ALA A 112 -7.24 0.00 16.22
C ALA A 112 -7.60 0.35 14.77
N LYS A 113 -8.91 0.40 14.45
CA LYS A 113 -9.40 0.86 13.14
C LYS A 113 -9.07 2.34 12.92
N ALA A 114 -9.27 3.19 13.94
CA ALA A 114 -8.96 4.60 13.88
C ALA A 114 -7.46 4.87 13.62
N TYR A 115 -6.57 4.22 14.37
CA TYR A 115 -5.13 4.25 14.12
C TYR A 115 -4.80 3.84 12.67
N ARG A 116 -5.28 2.67 12.25
CA ARG A 116 -4.99 2.11 10.94
C ARG A 116 -5.47 3.04 9.82
N ASN A 117 -6.67 3.60 9.94
CA ASN A 117 -7.22 4.49 8.94
C ASN A 117 -6.45 5.81 8.84
N LEU A 118 -6.07 6.42 9.97
CA LEU A 118 -5.26 7.64 9.98
C LEU A 118 -3.88 7.39 9.34
N MET A 119 -3.23 6.29 9.69
CA MET A 119 -1.94 5.93 9.11
C MET A 119 -2.01 5.61 7.62
N VAL A 120 -3.03 4.86 7.18
CA VAL A 120 -3.21 4.57 5.75
C VAL A 120 -3.46 5.84 4.96
N LEU A 121 -4.25 6.78 5.48
CA LEU A 121 -4.45 8.10 4.85
C LEU A 121 -3.14 8.87 4.73
N ALA A 122 -2.37 8.96 5.82
CA ALA A 122 -1.10 9.67 5.84
C ALA A 122 -0.07 9.06 4.87
N VAL A 123 0.06 7.73 4.87
CA VAL A 123 0.98 7.01 3.97
C VAL A 123 0.55 7.17 2.51
N ASN A 124 -0.74 7.05 2.22
CA ASN A 124 -1.28 7.26 0.88
C ASN A 124 -1.01 8.68 0.39
N GLU A 125 -1.14 9.67 1.27
CA GLU A 125 -0.91 11.06 0.91
C GLU A 125 0.56 11.35 0.62
N GLY A 126 1.49 10.83 1.43
CA GLY A 126 2.92 10.94 1.14
C GLY A 126 3.30 10.32 -0.21
N LEU A 127 2.66 9.21 -0.60
CA LEU A 127 2.79 8.62 -1.94
C LEU A 127 2.20 9.51 -3.04
N ARG A 128 1.01 10.10 -2.84
CA ARG A 128 0.38 11.00 -3.82
C ARG A 128 1.20 12.26 -4.08
N GLN A 129 1.74 12.85 -3.02
CA GLN A 129 2.63 14.00 -3.10
C GLN A 129 4.05 13.63 -3.56
N LYS A 130 4.31 12.34 -3.82
CA LYS A 130 5.60 11.81 -4.29
C LYS A 130 6.77 12.18 -3.38
N LEU A 131 6.54 12.22 -2.07
CA LEU A 131 7.59 12.43 -1.08
C LEU A 131 8.50 11.20 -0.96
N TYR A 132 7.96 10.02 -1.28
CA TYR A 132 8.69 8.75 -1.35
C TYR A 132 7.95 7.79 -2.29
N SER A 133 8.56 6.66 -2.58
CA SER A 133 7.85 5.48 -3.08
C SER A 133 8.01 4.26 -2.17
N LEU A 134 7.30 3.18 -2.48
CA LEU A 134 7.44 1.89 -1.79
C LEU A 134 8.74 1.16 -2.17
N ARG A 135 9.60 1.72 -3.03
CA ARG A 135 10.93 1.18 -3.29
C ARG A 135 11.85 1.51 -2.10
N PRO A 136 12.69 0.56 -1.63
CA PRO A 136 13.70 0.86 -0.62
C PRO A 136 14.56 2.06 -1.00
N GLY A 137 14.74 3.00 -0.06
CA GLY A 137 15.63 4.16 -0.21
C GLY A 137 15.15 5.24 -1.19
N ASP A 138 14.00 5.09 -1.85
CA ASP A 138 13.44 6.12 -2.74
C ASP A 138 12.74 7.22 -1.91
N ASN A 139 13.56 8.03 -1.24
CA ASN A 139 13.17 9.20 -0.47
C ASN A 139 13.37 10.44 -1.35
N ARG A 140 12.34 11.25 -1.54
CA ARG A 140 12.31 12.31 -2.57
C ARG A 140 12.20 13.73 -2.00
N TRP A 141 12.23 13.87 -0.68
CA TRP A 141 12.36 15.18 -0.06
C TRP A 141 13.80 15.67 -0.16
N LEU A 142 13.96 17.00 -0.26
CA LEU A 142 15.26 17.63 -0.10
C LEU A 142 15.75 17.34 1.32
N SER A 143 17.02 16.95 1.47
CA SER A 143 17.66 16.75 2.76
C SER A 143 17.57 18.04 3.58
N THR A 144 16.52 18.17 4.39
CA THR A 144 16.41 19.19 5.42
C THR A 144 17.22 18.74 6.64
N ASP A 145 17.59 19.69 7.49
CA ASP A 145 18.37 19.45 8.72
C ASP A 145 17.75 18.40 9.66
N GLU A 146 16.46 18.07 9.47
CA GLU A 146 15.71 17.12 10.31
C GLU A 146 15.39 15.77 9.63
N GLY A 147 16.02 15.45 8.49
CA GLY A 147 16.01 14.10 7.92
C GLY A 147 14.64 13.61 7.38
N GLY A 148 13.71 14.51 7.09
CA GLY A 148 12.36 14.17 6.65
C GLY A 148 11.62 15.28 5.90
N ALA A 149 10.32 15.07 5.67
CA ALA A 149 9.40 16.05 5.08
C ALA A 149 8.07 16.10 5.85
N SER A 150 7.53 17.31 5.96
CA SER A 150 6.17 17.55 6.44
C SER A 150 5.24 17.80 5.27
N PHE A 151 3.98 17.39 5.39
CA PHE A 151 2.95 17.54 4.37
C PHE A 151 1.58 17.73 5.01
N GLN A 152 0.65 18.32 4.26
CA GLN A 152 -0.70 18.57 4.74
C GLN A 152 -1.73 17.91 3.83
N PHE A 153 -2.83 17.47 4.43
CA PHE A 153 -4.02 17.01 3.76
C PHE A 153 -5.25 17.20 4.65
N ALA A 154 -6.41 16.76 4.20
CA ALA A 154 -7.63 16.77 5.00
C ALA A 154 -8.22 15.37 5.10
N LEU A 155 -8.88 15.08 6.22
CA LEU A 155 -9.75 13.91 6.33
C LEU A 155 -10.92 14.04 5.32
N PRO A 156 -11.59 12.93 4.95
CA PRO A 156 -12.79 13.00 4.12
C PRO A 156 -13.90 13.89 4.70
N SER A 157 -13.93 14.03 6.03
CA SER A 157 -14.84 14.90 6.79
C SER A 157 -14.39 16.37 6.83
N GLY A 158 -13.20 16.71 6.33
CA GLY A 158 -12.71 18.07 6.14
C GLY A 158 -11.71 18.57 7.18
N GLU A 159 -11.47 17.82 8.26
CA GLU A 159 -10.51 18.21 9.29
C GLU A 159 -9.09 18.24 8.73
N PRO A 160 -8.30 19.31 8.97
CA PRO A 160 -6.92 19.37 8.54
C PRO A 160 -6.05 18.33 9.25
N VAL A 161 -5.10 17.76 8.50
CA VAL A 161 -4.12 16.80 8.98
C VAL A 161 -2.72 17.27 8.59
N LEU A 162 -1.82 17.29 9.57
CA LEU A 162 -0.39 17.48 9.36
C LEU A 162 0.30 16.12 9.43
N GLY A 163 0.87 15.69 8.31
CA GLY A 163 1.69 14.49 8.20
C GLY A 163 3.18 14.81 8.22
N ARG A 164 3.98 13.85 8.67
CA ARG A 164 5.44 13.88 8.53
C ARG A 164 5.96 12.49 8.20
N VAL A 165 6.98 12.46 7.36
CA VAL A 165 7.75 11.27 7.03
C VAL A 165 9.23 11.54 7.30
N LYS A 166 9.94 10.54 7.79
CA LYS A 166 11.41 10.55 7.90
C LYS A 166 11.98 9.19 7.51
N ASP A 167 13.26 9.20 7.14
CA ASP A 167 14.00 7.95 6.97
C ASP A 167 14.22 7.30 8.35
N ALA A 168 13.78 6.05 8.50
CA ALA A 168 14.03 5.25 9.71
C ALA A 168 15.31 4.39 9.60
N GLY A 169 15.98 4.45 8.45
CA GLY A 169 17.11 3.60 8.10
C GLY A 169 16.67 2.24 7.58
N ARG A 170 17.62 1.48 7.02
CA ARG A 170 17.41 0.10 6.53
C ARG A 170 16.27 -0.06 5.52
N GLY A 171 15.91 1.01 4.80
CA GLY A 171 14.82 1.01 3.83
C GLY A 171 13.44 1.28 4.44
N GLU A 172 13.32 1.46 5.75
CA GLU A 172 12.07 1.78 6.42
C GLU A 172 11.76 3.29 6.38
N LEU A 173 10.49 3.63 6.54
CA LEU A 173 10.03 5.01 6.74
C LEU A 173 9.28 5.10 8.05
N GLU A 174 9.55 6.11 8.86
CA GLU A 174 8.67 6.45 9.96
C GLU A 174 7.70 7.54 9.48
N VAL A 175 6.40 7.27 9.64
CA VAL A 175 5.32 8.15 9.23
C VAL A 175 4.49 8.49 10.46
N SER A 176 4.03 9.73 10.50
CA SER A 176 3.24 10.26 11.61
C SER A 176 2.22 11.26 11.10
N ALA A 177 1.11 11.37 11.81
CA ALA A 177 0.01 12.26 11.44
C ALA A 177 -0.70 12.82 12.67
N ALA A 178 -1.06 14.10 12.62
CA ALA A 178 -1.89 14.78 13.62
C ALA A 178 -3.11 15.44 12.96
N VAL A 179 -4.30 15.13 13.46
CA VAL A 179 -5.57 15.77 13.05
C VAL A 179 -5.80 17.02 13.91
N ASN A 180 -6.23 18.12 13.30
CA ASN A 180 -6.42 19.42 13.95
C ASN A 180 -5.19 19.83 14.78
N PRO A 181 -4.02 20.00 14.16
CA PRO A 181 -2.78 20.18 14.89
C PRO A 181 -2.77 21.48 15.71
N HIS A 182 -2.48 21.40 17.01
CA HIS A 182 -2.47 22.54 17.94
C HIS A 182 -1.32 23.52 17.70
N SER A 183 -0.17 23.00 17.27
CA SER A 183 0.97 23.79 16.87
C SER A 183 1.39 23.31 15.49
N GLY A 184 1.63 24.21 14.54
CA GLY A 184 2.05 23.86 13.17
C GLY A 184 3.42 23.17 13.07
N ARG A 185 3.98 22.67 14.18
CA ARG A 185 5.21 21.89 14.24
C ARG A 185 4.87 20.41 14.18
N ALA A 186 5.40 19.74 13.15
CA ALA A 186 5.46 18.29 13.12
C ALA A 186 6.78 17.86 13.76
N TRP A 187 6.73 17.05 14.83
CA TRP A 187 7.87 16.42 15.55
C TRP A 187 8.51 17.20 16.72
N PRO A 188 8.92 16.49 17.80
CA PRO A 188 8.59 15.09 18.12
C PRO A 188 7.12 14.95 18.49
N PHE A 189 6.46 13.88 18.01
CA PHE A 189 5.03 13.67 18.30
C PHE A 189 4.83 13.35 19.78
N GLY A 190 4.47 14.37 20.56
CA GLY A 190 3.79 14.19 21.84
C GLY A 190 2.30 13.92 21.61
N SER A 191 1.64 13.32 22.59
CA SER A 191 0.20 13.02 22.56
C SER A 191 -0.71 14.26 22.52
N ASP A 192 -0.16 15.47 22.67
CA ASP A 192 -0.86 16.76 22.74
C ASP A 192 -0.74 17.60 21.44
N LEU A 193 -0.36 16.96 20.32
CA LEU A 193 -0.18 17.68 19.06
C LEU A 193 -1.46 17.88 18.25
N GLY A 194 -2.57 17.27 18.62
CA GLY A 194 -3.87 17.45 17.96
C GLY A 194 -4.95 16.51 18.51
N ASP A 195 -6.14 16.56 17.92
CA ASP A 195 -7.31 15.76 18.33
C ASP A 195 -7.12 14.25 18.11
N ALA A 196 -6.23 13.88 17.19
CA ALA A 196 -5.72 12.52 17.04
C ALA A 196 -4.28 12.56 16.55
N VAL A 197 -3.45 11.67 17.06
CA VAL A 197 -2.04 11.53 16.72
C VAL A 197 -1.72 10.05 16.54
N ALA A 198 -1.11 9.70 15.41
CA ALA A 198 -0.65 8.34 15.11
C ALA A 198 0.78 8.35 14.59
N MET A 199 1.53 7.31 14.93
CA MET A 199 2.86 7.05 14.39
C MET A 199 3.01 5.57 14.04
N GLY A 200 3.66 5.30 12.91
CA GLY A 200 3.95 3.95 12.45
C GLY A 200 5.13 3.90 11.50
N VAL A 201 5.61 2.69 11.25
CA VAL A 201 6.74 2.42 10.36
C VAL A 201 6.25 1.70 9.10
N VAL A 202 6.69 2.15 7.93
CA VAL A 202 6.48 1.49 6.64
C VAL A 202 7.75 0.74 6.27
N GLU A 203 7.66 -0.58 6.22
CA GLU A 203 8.70 -1.47 5.69
C GLU A 203 8.67 -1.42 4.15
N ARG A 204 9.84 -1.34 3.51
CA ARG A 204 10.00 -1.33 2.04
C ARG A 204 11.03 -2.35 1.53
N GLN A 205 11.94 -2.80 2.38
CA GLN A 205 13.03 -3.72 2.11
C GLN A 205 12.56 -5.17 2.04
N ALA A 206 11.84 -5.64 3.07
CA ALA A 206 11.37 -7.03 3.14
C ALA A 206 10.04 -7.26 2.39
N GLY A 207 9.42 -6.18 1.95
CA GLY A 207 8.18 -6.09 1.16
C GLY A 207 7.62 -4.68 1.33
N ALA A 208 6.32 -4.46 1.15
CA ALA A 208 5.71 -3.15 1.33
C ALA A 208 4.52 -3.23 2.27
N TRP A 209 4.69 -2.80 3.52
CA TRP A 209 3.60 -2.77 4.49
C TRP A 209 3.81 -1.76 5.61
N LEU A 210 2.71 -1.27 6.17
CA LEU A 210 2.66 -0.57 7.45
C LEU A 210 2.79 -1.60 8.58
N GLN A 211 3.77 -1.42 9.46
CA GLN A 211 3.97 -2.24 10.64
C GLN A 211 2.88 -1.96 11.70
N PRO A 212 2.59 -2.91 12.61
CA PRO A 212 1.58 -2.74 13.64
C PRO A 212 1.89 -1.53 14.53
N GLY A 213 0.84 -0.86 15.01
CA GLY A 213 0.96 0.44 15.66
C GLY A 213 1.84 0.45 16.89
N ILE A 214 2.68 1.48 16.96
CA ILE A 214 3.64 1.72 18.04
C ILE A 214 3.06 2.74 19.01
N ASP A 215 2.38 3.80 18.50
CA ASP A 215 1.77 4.87 19.31
C ASP A 215 0.52 5.48 18.65
N PHE A 216 -0.57 5.59 19.42
CA PHE A 216 -1.84 6.23 19.00
C PHE A 216 -2.51 6.96 20.17
N SER A 217 -2.90 8.22 19.94
CA SER A 217 -3.74 9.02 20.83
C SER A 217 -4.90 9.60 20.03
N CYS A 218 -6.11 9.62 20.60
CA CYS A 218 -7.28 10.16 19.91
C CYS A 218 -8.36 10.57 20.91
N THR A 219 -9.01 11.69 20.66
CA THR A 219 -10.18 12.10 21.43
C THR A 219 -11.32 11.10 21.26
N HIS A 220 -12.14 10.98 22.30
CA HIS A 220 -13.31 10.08 22.28
C HIS A 220 -14.28 10.42 21.13
N ALA A 221 -14.40 11.71 20.77
CA ALA A 221 -15.27 12.17 19.69
C ALA A 221 -14.75 11.77 18.30
N LEU A 222 -13.43 11.84 18.07
CA LEU A 222 -12.84 11.62 16.75
C LEU A 222 -12.55 10.13 16.46
N SER A 223 -12.35 9.31 17.50
CA SER A 223 -12.08 7.88 17.37
C SER A 223 -13.13 7.12 16.53
N PRO A 224 -14.45 7.24 16.76
CA PRO A 224 -15.44 6.58 15.91
C PRO A 224 -15.48 7.12 14.48
N VAL A 225 -15.22 8.42 14.28
CA VAL A 225 -15.16 9.04 12.94
C VAL A 225 -14.00 8.43 12.14
N LEU A 226 -12.80 8.44 12.71
CA LEU A 226 -11.62 7.82 12.09
C LEU A 226 -11.82 6.33 11.86
N GLY A 227 -12.41 5.61 12.82
CA GLY A 227 -12.66 4.17 12.73
C GLY A 227 -13.67 3.79 11.64
N ALA A 228 -14.57 4.69 11.24
CA ALA A 228 -15.57 4.48 10.21
C ALA A 228 -15.07 4.78 8.78
N ILE A 229 -13.90 5.41 8.62
CA ILE A 229 -13.35 5.72 7.30
C ILE A 229 -13.04 4.43 6.53
N GLU A 230 -13.64 4.29 5.34
CA GLU A 230 -13.26 3.27 4.38
C GLU A 230 -12.09 3.77 3.53
N VAL A 231 -10.88 3.26 3.81
CA VAL A 231 -9.67 3.61 3.06
C VAL A 231 -8.84 2.37 2.76
N ALA A 232 -8.37 2.25 1.52
CA ALA A 232 -7.47 1.17 1.09
C ALA A 232 -6.02 1.67 0.95
N PRO A 233 -5.01 0.84 1.28
CA PRO A 233 -3.61 1.20 1.07
C PRO A 233 -3.27 1.24 -0.42
N MET A 234 -2.44 2.21 -0.83
CA MET A 234 -2.00 2.40 -2.21
C MET A 234 -0.77 1.53 -2.54
N GLY A 235 -0.99 0.23 -2.75
CA GLY A 235 0.06 -0.68 -3.22
C GLY A 235 0.90 -1.34 -2.13
N TYR A 236 0.55 -1.14 -0.85
CA TYR A 236 1.20 -1.76 0.32
C TYR A 236 0.16 -2.48 1.20
N GLY A 237 0.62 -3.29 2.15
CA GLY A 237 -0.22 -3.88 3.20
C GLY A 237 -0.41 -2.94 4.37
N ASP A 238 -1.59 -2.83 4.93
CA ASP A 238 -1.93 -1.86 5.99
C ASP A 238 -1.64 -2.34 7.42
N CYS A 239 -1.21 -3.59 7.62
CA CYS A 239 -0.95 -4.17 8.95
C CYS A 239 0.02 -5.38 8.87
N GLY A 240 1.25 -5.22 8.38
CA GLY A 240 2.24 -6.29 8.22
C GLY A 240 2.97 -6.71 9.51
N ARG A 241 4.05 -7.46 9.37
CA ARG A 241 4.87 -7.91 10.52
C ARG A 241 5.84 -6.83 10.98
N GLN A 242 6.17 -6.79 12.25
CA GLN A 242 7.32 -6.01 12.72
C GLN A 242 8.61 -6.72 12.28
N VAL A 243 9.53 -5.99 11.67
CA VAL A 243 10.87 -6.51 11.35
C VAL A 243 11.80 -6.07 12.48
N ARG A 244 12.23 -7.03 13.32
CA ARG A 244 13.22 -6.72 14.35
C ARG A 244 14.59 -6.54 13.68
N GLY A 245 15.13 -5.34 13.80
CA GLY A 245 16.49 -5.01 13.37
C GLY A 245 17.57 -5.48 14.33
#